data_AF-A0A4S5CS36-F1
#
_entry.id   AF-A0A4S5CS36-F1
#
_cell.length_a   1.000
_cell.length_b   1.000
_cell.length_c   1.000
_cell.angle_alpha   90.00
_cell.angle_beta   90.00
_cell.angle_gamma   90.00
#
_symmetry.space_group_name_H-M   'P 1'
#
loop_
_entity.id
_entity.type
_entity.pdbx_description
1 polymer ?
#
loop_
_entity_poly.entity_id
_entity_poly.type
_entity_poly.pdbx_seq_one_letter_code
_entity_poly.pdbx_strand_id
1 'polypeptide(L)'
;MTGGVQADLRRLPWWATVPVVLLALAVLGLRAAGLVVALIVTLAERVDVAVGIAAGISPLGASTVLIPDLTDLSAAFRGGAR
;
A
#
# COMPACT_ATOMS: atom_id res chain seq x y z
N MET A 1 -18.99 -7.97 -28.19
CA MET A 1 -19.48 -7.24 -27.00
C MET A 1 -18.32 -6.55 -26.30
N THR A 2 -17.67 -5.61 -26.96
CA THR A 2 -16.57 -4.83 -26.37
C THR A 2 -16.72 -3.39 -26.84
N GLY A 3 -17.78 -2.73 -26.39
CA GLY A 3 -17.85 -1.27 -26.46
C GLY A 3 -16.70 -0.73 -25.63
N GLY A 4 -15.75 -0.04 -26.26
CA GLY A 4 -14.61 0.52 -25.56
C GLY A 4 -15.07 1.60 -24.60
N VAL A 5 -14.54 1.61 -23.37
CA VAL A 5 -14.82 2.62 -22.34
C VAL A 5 -14.71 4.05 -22.91
N GLN A 6 -13.75 4.27 -23.80
CA GLN A 6 -13.52 5.54 -24.47
C GLN A 6 -14.64 5.95 -25.45
N ALA A 7 -15.31 4.99 -26.10
CA ALA A 7 -16.45 5.23 -26.98
C ALA A 7 -17.72 5.56 -26.18
N ASP A 8 -17.90 4.93 -25.03
CA ASP A 8 -19.03 5.21 -24.12
C ASP A 8 -18.86 6.56 -23.43
N LEU A 9 -17.65 6.92 -22.99
CA LEU A 9 -17.36 8.23 -22.43
C LEU A 9 -17.57 9.38 -23.43
N ARG A 10 -17.32 9.14 -24.73
CA ARG A 10 -17.58 10.14 -25.79
C ARG A 10 -19.06 10.42 -26.00
N ARG A 11 -19.92 9.46 -25.66
CA ARG A 11 -21.38 9.57 -25.77
C ARG A 11 -22.01 10.08 -24.49
N LEU A 12 -21.23 10.24 -23.41
CA LEU A 12 -21.76 10.70 -22.14
C LEU A 12 -22.12 12.19 -22.24
N PRO A 13 -23.38 12.56 -21.95
CA PRO A 13 -23.75 13.97 -21.87
C PRO A 13 -22.96 14.65 -20.74
N TRP A 14 -22.52 15.88 -20.98
CA TRP A 14 -21.68 16.64 -20.02
C TRP A 14 -22.29 16.73 -18.61
N TRP A 15 -23.61 16.76 -18.51
CA TRP A 15 -24.29 16.82 -17.22
C TRP A 15 -24.12 15.53 -16.38
N ALA A 16 -23.95 14.37 -17.01
CA ALA A 16 -23.67 13.10 -16.32
C ALA A 16 -22.19 12.92 -15.98
N THR A 17 -21.29 13.65 -16.64
CA THR A 17 -19.84 13.54 -16.41
C THR A 17 -19.46 14.10 -15.04
N VAL A 18 -20.04 15.25 -14.67
CA VAL A 18 -19.77 15.93 -13.40
C VAL A 18 -20.02 15.04 -12.17
N PRO A 19 -21.21 14.41 -11.98
CA PRO A 19 -21.44 13.56 -10.82
C PRO A 19 -20.55 12.32 -10.80
N VAL A 20 -20.20 11.75 -11.96
CA VAL A 20 -19.28 10.61 -12.04
C VAL A 20 -17.87 10.99 -11.59
N VAL A 21 -17.37 12.15 -12.02
CA VAL A 21 -16.07 12.66 -11.57
C VAL A 21 -16.07 12.94 -10.06
N LEU A 22 -17.14 13.56 -9.53
CA LEU A 22 -17.26 13.79 -8.09
C LEU A 22 -17.26 12.49 -7.29
N LEU A 23 -17.97 11.46 -7.75
CA LEU A 23 -17.97 10.15 -7.12
C LEU A 23 -16.58 9.50 -7.16
N ALA A 24 -15.89 9.58 -8.30
CA ALA A 24 -14.54 9.06 -8.45
C ALA A 24 -13.56 9.76 -7.49
N LEU A 25 -13.65 11.09 -7.36
CA LEU A 25 -12.85 11.88 -6.41
C LEU A 25 -13.15 11.49 -4.96
N ALA A 26 -14.42 11.27 -4.61
CA ALA A 26 -14.81 10.84 -3.28
C ALA A 26 -14.24 9.46 -2.93
N VAL A 27 -14.36 8.49 -3.85
CA VAL A 27 -13.79 7.14 -3.66
C VAL A 27 -12.27 7.20 -3.57
N LEU A 28 -11.62 8.01 -4.40
CA LEU A 28 -10.17 8.23 -4.35
C LEU A 28 -9.75 8.83 -3.00
N GLY A 29 -10.48 9.83 -2.49
CA GLY A 29 -10.24 10.41 -1.18
C GLY A 29 -10.37 9.39 -0.05
N LEU A 30 -11.42 8.56 -0.09
CA LEU A 30 -11.62 7.47 0.88
C LEU A 30 -10.48 6.44 0.83
N ARG A 31 -10.01 6.09 -0.37
CA ARG A 31 -8.86 5.20 -0.55
C ARG A 31 -7.59 5.80 0.02
N ALA A 32 -7.33 7.08 -0.26
CA ALA A 32 -6.17 7.78 0.29
C ALA A 32 -6.22 7.81 1.82
N ALA A 33 -7.38 8.09 2.42
CA ALA A 33 -7.56 8.03 3.87
C ALA A 33 -7.30 6.62 4.43
N GLY A 34 -7.83 5.58 3.78
CA GLY A 34 -7.55 4.19 4.16
C GLY A 34 -6.07 3.83 4.12
N LEU A 35 -5.34 4.31 3.10
CA LEU A 35 -3.88 4.12 3.00
C LEU A 35 -3.12 4.87 4.11
N VAL A 36 -3.54 6.09 4.45
CA VAL A 36 -2.96 6.86 5.55
C VAL A 36 -3.18 6.14 6.88
N VAL A 37 -4.39 5.66 7.14
CA VAL A 37 -4.69 4.88 8.36
C VAL A 37 -3.83 3.62 8.42
N ALA A 38 -3.72 2.87 7.32
CA ALA A 38 -2.87 1.69 7.26
C ALA A 38 -1.40 2.02 7.60
N LEU A 39 -0.86 3.10 7.04
CA LEU A 39 0.49 3.58 7.36
C LEU A 39 0.65 3.92 8.84
N ILE A 40 -0.31 4.65 9.42
CA ILE A 40 -0.27 5.02 10.84
C ILE A 40 -0.25 3.76 11.71
N VAL A 41 -1.11 2.77 11.43
CA VAL A 41 -1.17 1.51 12.17
C VAL A 41 0.15 0.76 12.06
N THR A 42 0.71 0.62 10.85
CA THR A 42 2.01 -0.02 10.67
C THR A 42 3.14 0.70 11.42
N LEU A 43 3.15 2.03 11.43
CA LEU A 43 4.13 2.80 12.21
C LEU A 43 3.94 2.57 13.71
N ALA A 44 2.68 2.59 14.20
CA ALA A 44 2.36 2.36 15.60
C ALA A 44 2.78 0.95 16.04
N GLU A 45 2.46 -0.08 15.26
CA GLU A 45 2.89 -1.46 15.51
C GLU A 45 4.42 -1.56 15.58
N ARG A 46 5.13 -0.88 14.68
CA ARG A 46 6.59 -0.89 14.69
C ARG A 46 7.19 -0.20 15.92
N VAL A 47 6.58 0.88 16.40
CA VAL A 47 6.97 1.55 17.64
C VAL A 47 6.69 0.65 18.84
N ASP A 48 5.53 0.02 18.89
CA ASP A 48 5.14 -0.90 19.96
C ASP A 48 6.12 -2.08 20.08
N VAL A 49 6.51 -2.68 18.95
CA VAL A 49 7.55 -3.72 18.91
C VAL A 49 8.90 -3.19 19.41
N ALA A 50 9.31 -1.99 19.00
CA ALA A 50 10.58 -1.41 19.45
C ALA A 50 10.59 -1.15 20.97
N VAL A 51 9.47 -0.68 21.52
CA VAL A 51 9.29 -0.48 22.96
C VAL A 51 9.28 -1.82 23.69
N GLY A 52 8.60 -2.83 23.18
CA GLY A 52 8.57 -4.17 23.75
C GLY A 52 9.96 -4.81 23.84
N ILE A 53 10.76 -4.69 22.76
CA ILE A 53 12.16 -5.14 22.75
C ILE A 53 13.00 -4.37 23.77
N ALA A 54 12.85 -3.05 23.84
CA ALA A 54 13.55 -2.22 24.84
C ALA A 54 13.16 -2.59 26.28
N ALA A 55 11.93 -3.05 26.49
CA ALA A 55 11.42 -3.54 27.78
C ALA A 55 11.81 -5.01 28.06
N GLY A 56 12.51 -5.69 27.15
CA GLY A 56 12.90 -7.09 27.30
C GLY A 56 11.75 -8.09 27.15
N ILE A 57 10.61 -7.66 26.61
CA ILE A 57 9.43 -8.49 26.37
C ILE A 57 9.54 -9.07 24.96
N SER A 58 9.59 -10.40 24.85
CA SER A 58 9.67 -11.08 23.55
C SER A 58 8.36 -10.86 22.76
N PRO A 59 8.41 -10.26 21.55
CA PRO A 59 7.20 -9.88 20.82
C PRO A 59 6.51 -11.12 20.23
N LEU A 60 5.41 -11.56 20.84
CA LEU A 60 4.57 -12.68 20.36
C LEU A 60 3.89 -12.41 19.00
N GLY A 61 3.79 -11.13 18.60
CA GLY A 61 3.24 -10.70 17.30
C GLY A 61 4.26 -10.61 16.16
N ALA A 62 5.56 -10.80 16.44
CA ALA A 62 6.62 -10.76 15.44
C ALA A 62 6.72 -12.08 14.65
N SER A 63 5.64 -12.50 13.99
CA SER A 63 5.77 -13.36 12.81
C SER A 63 6.21 -12.49 11.62
N THR A 64 7.31 -11.77 11.80
CA THR A 64 7.96 -11.07 10.71
C THR A 64 8.83 -12.10 10.03
N VAL A 65 8.43 -12.51 8.83
CA VAL A 65 9.40 -12.99 7.84
C VAL A 65 10.47 -11.91 7.78
N LEU A 66 11.66 -12.22 8.32
CA LEU A 66 12.84 -11.38 8.21
C LEU A 66 13.14 -11.27 6.72
N ILE A 67 12.71 -10.18 6.09
CA ILE A 67 13.21 -9.81 4.76
C ILE A 67 14.68 -9.47 4.98
N PRO A 68 15.63 -10.26 4.44
CA PRO A 68 17.04 -10.01 4.63
C PRO A 68 17.39 -8.63 4.09
N ASP A 69 18.32 -7.98 4.77
CA ASP A 69 18.77 -6.64 4.43
C ASP A 69 19.25 -6.61 2.97
N LEU A 70 18.99 -5.52 2.25
CA LEU A 70 19.33 -5.39 0.81
C LEU A 70 20.84 -5.60 0.57
N THR A 71 21.65 -5.37 1.60
CA THR A 71 23.08 -5.62 1.65
C THR A 71 23.42 -7.11 1.47
N ASP A 72 22.68 -8.02 2.12
CA ASP A 72 22.85 -9.48 1.99
C ASP A 72 22.41 -9.97 0.60
N LEU A 73 21.36 -9.36 0.05
CA LEU A 73 20.88 -9.63 -1.30
C LEU A 73 21.92 -9.26 -2.37
N SER A 74 22.63 -8.13 -2.18
CA SER A 74 23.71 -7.70 -3.08
C SER A 74 24.93 -8.63 -3.06
N ALA A 75 25.22 -9.24 -1.91
CA ALA A 75 26.31 -10.20 -1.74
C ALA A 75 25.96 -11.56 -2.38
N ALA A 76 24.72 -12.01 -2.24
CA ALA A 76 24.23 -13.25 -2.84
C ALA A 76 24.28 -13.21 -4.38
N PHE A 77 23.85 -12.11 -5.01
CA PHE A 77 23.95 -11.93 -6.46
C PHE A 77 25.40 -11.83 -6.96
N ARG A 78 26.32 -11.32 -6.14
CA ARG A 78 27.75 -11.24 -6.48
C ARG A 78 28.46 -12.59 -6.38
N GLY A 79 27.98 -13.48 -5.51
CA GLY A 79 28.52 -14.84 -5.34
C GLY A 79 28.10 -15.83 -6.43
N GLY A 80 27.01 -15.58 -7.15
CA GLY A 80 26.46 -16.49 -8.18
C GLY A 80 27.11 -16.43 -9.56
N ALA A 81 28.19 -15.66 -9.74
CA ALA A 81 28.90 -15.49 -11.02
C ALA A 81 30.14 -16.39 -11.16
N ARG A 82 30.10 -17.62 -10.63
CA ARG A 82 31.14 -18.64 -10.82
C ARG A 82 30.53 -19.97 -11.23
#